data_AF-A0A923MXA8-F1
#
_entry.id   AF-A0A923MXA8-F1
#
_cell.length_a   1.000
_cell.length_b   1.000
_cell.length_c   1.000
_cell.angle_alpha   90.00
_cell.angle_beta   90.00
_cell.angle_gamma   90.00
#
_symmetry.space_group_name_H-M   'P 1'
#
loop_
_entity.id
_entity.type
_entity.pdbx_description
1 polymer ?
#
loop_
_entity_poly.entity_id
_entity_poly.type
_entity_poly.pdbx_seq_one_letter_code
_entity_poly.pdbx_strand_id
1 'polypeptide(L)'
;MAILHRAAPCRNVPVTFTLDLMSSQRDVSQQNAGSLEQIGLISSEYEMRPSRVNWLRSVLASRGIDPTAGLLVRLQEVPEQEGQYFRGTWLTTAGRFWDLAAMLSRDYREVVELDEFDDVTEQTLVSAHVPGTGKSFGYLALEALRRRAEA
;
A
#
# COMPACT_ATOMS: atom_id res chain seq x y z
N MET A 1 -32.18 68.54 -30.21
CA MET A 1 -32.29 68.40 -28.74
C MET A 1 -31.52 67.16 -28.32
N ALA A 2 -30.64 67.29 -27.31
CA ALA A 2 -29.92 66.25 -26.52
C ALA A 2 -29.03 65.24 -27.30
N ILE A 3 -27.70 65.36 -27.32
CA ILE A 3 -26.66 65.05 -26.30
C ILE A 3 -26.67 63.58 -25.83
N LEU A 4 -25.56 62.85 -26.07
CA LEU A 4 -24.78 61.99 -25.14
C LEU A 4 -23.92 60.99 -25.95
N HIS A 5 -22.60 61.18 -26.05
CA HIS A 5 -21.54 60.67 -25.15
C HIS A 5 -21.10 59.21 -25.41
N ARG A 6 -19.82 59.10 -25.86
CA ARG A 6 -18.77 58.12 -25.52
C ARG A 6 -19.18 56.66 -25.23
N ALA A 7 -18.49 55.73 -25.90
CA ALA A 7 -17.32 55.02 -25.32
C ALA A 7 -16.96 53.80 -26.19
N ALA A 8 -15.68 53.68 -26.56
CA ALA A 8 -15.14 52.45 -27.14
C ALA A 8 -14.87 51.43 -26.02
N PRO A 9 -15.25 50.15 -26.19
CA PRO A 9 -14.71 49.10 -25.34
C PRO A 9 -13.48 48.46 -26.03
N CYS A 10 -12.31 48.68 -25.41
CA CYS A 10 -11.12 47.87 -25.60
C CYS A 10 -11.49 46.39 -25.38
N ARG A 11 -11.35 45.56 -26.43
CA ARG A 11 -11.51 44.11 -26.29
C ARG A 11 -10.29 43.55 -25.58
N ASN A 12 -10.54 43.17 -24.34
CA ASN A 12 -9.67 42.45 -23.43
C ASN A 12 -9.25 41.12 -24.08
N VAL A 13 -7.95 40.95 -24.35
CA VAL A 13 -7.36 39.67 -24.77
C VAL A 13 -7.36 38.76 -23.55
N PRO A 14 -7.90 37.52 -23.61
CA PRO A 14 -7.72 36.59 -22.52
C PRO A 14 -6.25 36.18 -22.44
N VAL A 15 -5.58 36.60 -21.35
CA VAL A 15 -4.29 36.07 -20.93
C VAL A 15 -4.49 34.59 -20.65
N THR A 16 -3.94 33.73 -21.49
CA THR A 16 -3.90 32.28 -21.22
C THR A 16 -2.84 32.07 -20.14
N PHE A 17 -3.27 32.05 -18.88
CA PHE A 17 -2.45 31.55 -17.78
C PHE A 17 -2.27 30.05 -17.98
N THR A 18 -1.11 29.67 -18.51
CA THR A 18 -0.64 28.28 -18.44
C THR A 18 -0.16 28.04 -17.01
N LEU A 19 -1.03 27.54 -16.17
CA LEU A 19 -0.75 27.13 -14.80
C LEU A 19 -1.57 25.87 -14.54
N ASP A 20 -0.97 24.69 -14.77
CA ASP A 20 -1.24 23.47 -13.98
C ASP A 20 -0.48 22.26 -14.54
N LEU A 21 0.84 22.19 -14.33
CA LEU A 21 1.60 20.97 -14.67
C LEU A 21 2.77 20.66 -13.70
N MET A 22 2.85 21.30 -12.53
CA MET A 22 3.95 21.08 -11.57
C MET A 22 3.54 20.75 -10.12
N SER A 23 2.25 20.58 -9.81
CA SER A 23 1.80 20.24 -8.45
C SER A 23 1.69 18.74 -8.19
N SER A 24 1.24 17.94 -9.17
CA SER A 24 0.96 16.51 -8.93
C SER A 24 2.20 15.64 -8.66
N GLN A 25 3.38 16.05 -9.15
CA GLN A 25 4.58 15.21 -9.08
C GLN A 25 5.23 15.21 -7.69
N ARG A 26 5.08 16.31 -6.91
CA ARG A 26 5.50 16.38 -5.52
C ARG A 26 4.64 15.51 -4.61
N ASP A 27 3.34 15.44 -4.90
CA ASP A 27 2.39 14.65 -4.10
C ASP A 27 2.61 13.15 -4.33
N VAL A 28 2.79 12.72 -5.59
CA VAL A 28 3.05 11.32 -5.94
C VAL A 28 4.36 10.80 -5.33
N SER A 29 5.42 11.62 -5.32
CA SER A 29 6.71 11.22 -4.74
C SER A 29 6.61 11.05 -3.22
N GLN A 30 5.91 11.96 -2.54
CA GLN A 30 5.64 11.86 -1.10
C GLN A 30 4.74 10.66 -0.77
N GLN A 31 3.72 10.38 -1.58
CA GLN A 31 2.83 9.24 -1.41
C GLN A 31 3.57 7.90 -1.54
N ASN A 32 4.45 7.78 -2.54
CA ASN A 32 5.29 6.59 -2.72
C ASN A 32 6.25 6.41 -1.54
N ALA A 33 6.86 7.49 -1.05
CA ALA A 33 7.75 7.45 0.10
C ALA A 33 7.01 7.01 1.36
N GLY A 34 5.84 7.60 1.65
CA GLY A 34 5.01 7.20 2.79
C GLY A 34 4.52 5.75 2.70
N SER A 35 4.19 5.28 1.49
CA SER A 35 3.80 3.88 1.28
C SER A 35 4.98 2.91 1.52
N LEU A 36 6.19 3.26 1.10
CA LEU A 36 7.40 2.47 1.40
C LEU A 36 7.72 2.46 2.89
N GLU A 37 7.58 3.60 3.56
CA GLU A 37 7.78 3.71 5.01
C GLU A 37 6.78 2.82 5.76
N GLN A 38 5.50 2.84 5.38
CA GLN A 38 4.49 1.96 5.95
C GLN A 38 4.82 0.48 5.77
N ILE A 39 5.25 0.06 4.57
CA ILE A 39 5.69 -1.33 4.32
C ILE A 39 6.86 -1.69 5.24
N GLY A 40 7.84 -0.79 5.39
CA GLY A 40 8.97 -0.96 6.30
C GLY A 40 8.56 -1.10 7.77
N LEU A 41 7.63 -0.27 8.24
CA LEU A 41 7.10 -0.34 9.61
C LEU A 41 6.37 -1.65 9.87
N ILE A 42 5.50 -2.09 8.95
CA ILE A 42 4.74 -3.35 9.07
C ILE A 42 5.70 -4.55 9.10
N SER A 43 6.69 -4.57 8.21
CA SER A 43 7.73 -5.59 8.21
C SER A 43 8.50 -5.61 9.54
N SER A 44 8.86 -4.43 10.05
CA SER A 44 9.63 -4.34 11.29
C SER A 44 8.79 -4.79 12.48
N GLU A 45 7.49 -4.48 12.50
CA GLU A 45 6.56 -4.98 13.52
C GLU A 45 6.45 -6.50 13.49
N TYR A 46 6.41 -7.10 12.29
CA TYR A 46 6.40 -8.56 12.12
C TYR A 46 7.64 -9.26 12.72
N GLU A 47 8.79 -8.59 12.66
CA GLU A 47 10.05 -9.09 13.23
C GLU A 47 10.14 -8.83 14.75
N MET A 48 9.77 -7.62 15.18
CA MET A 48 9.96 -7.17 16.57
C MET A 48 8.86 -7.63 17.54
N ARG A 49 7.66 -7.96 17.04
CA ARG A 49 6.51 -8.36 17.88
C ARG A 49 6.00 -9.75 17.52
N PRO A 50 6.83 -10.81 17.67
CA PRO A 50 6.46 -12.16 17.26
C PRO A 50 5.17 -12.64 17.91
N SER A 51 4.86 -12.24 19.15
CA SER A 51 3.63 -12.64 19.85
C SER A 51 2.33 -12.25 19.15
N ARG A 52 2.30 -11.15 18.37
CA ARG A 52 1.08 -10.70 17.66
C ARG A 52 0.89 -11.35 16.29
N VAL A 53 1.98 -11.83 15.69
CA VAL A 53 2.01 -12.35 14.32
C VAL A 53 2.52 -13.78 14.22
N ASN A 54 2.70 -14.47 15.35
CA ASN A 54 3.24 -15.84 15.36
C ASN A 54 2.33 -16.81 14.59
N TRP A 55 1.03 -16.58 14.68
CA TRP A 55 0.02 -17.32 13.92
C TRP A 55 0.34 -17.32 12.41
N LEU A 56 0.78 -16.18 11.86
CA LEU A 56 1.12 -16.06 10.45
C LEU A 56 2.34 -16.92 10.10
N ARG A 57 3.35 -16.98 10.99
CA ARG A 57 4.51 -17.87 10.80
C ARG A 57 4.07 -19.34 10.72
N SER A 58 3.16 -19.75 11.60
CA SER A 58 2.59 -21.10 11.60
C SER A 58 1.78 -21.38 10.32
N VAL A 59 0.95 -20.43 9.88
CA VAL A 59 0.16 -20.55 8.64
C VAL A 59 1.09 -20.69 7.43
N LEU A 60 2.07 -19.82 7.27
CA LEU A 60 3.04 -19.88 6.17
C LEU A 60 3.79 -21.22 6.15
N ALA A 61 4.32 -21.64 7.29
CA ALA A 61 5.06 -22.90 7.42
C ALA A 61 4.18 -24.11 7.09
N SER A 62 2.91 -24.11 7.51
CA SER A 62 1.95 -25.18 7.20
C SER A 62 1.66 -25.33 5.69
N ARG A 63 1.88 -24.25 4.93
CA ARG A 63 1.70 -24.18 3.47
C ARG A 63 3.01 -24.33 2.70
N GLY A 64 4.11 -24.69 3.37
CA GLY A 64 5.43 -24.85 2.77
C GLY A 64 6.10 -23.54 2.36
N ILE A 65 5.64 -22.41 2.88
CA ILE A 65 6.24 -21.10 2.66
C ILE A 65 7.13 -20.78 3.85
N ASP A 66 8.40 -20.49 3.60
CA ASP A 66 9.35 -20.12 4.64
C ASP A 66 9.00 -18.71 5.19
N PRO A 67 8.61 -18.60 6.48
CA PRO A 67 8.25 -17.32 7.10
C PRO A 67 9.44 -16.38 7.31
N THR A 68 10.67 -16.85 7.10
CA THR A 68 11.88 -16.01 7.12
C THR A 68 12.26 -15.52 5.73
N ALA A 69 11.81 -16.21 4.67
CA ALA A 69 12.12 -15.90 3.28
C ALA A 69 11.08 -14.99 2.61
N GLY A 70 10.68 -13.92 3.29
CA GLY A 70 9.70 -12.97 2.77
C GLY A 70 9.51 -11.74 3.67
N LEU A 71 8.48 -10.97 3.35
CA LEU A 71 8.17 -9.67 3.89
C LEU A 71 6.66 -9.54 4.10
N LEU A 72 6.23 -9.16 5.30
CA LEU A 72 4.84 -8.74 5.51
C LEU A 72 4.69 -7.31 5.01
N VAL A 73 3.95 -7.12 3.92
CA VAL A 73 3.86 -5.82 3.22
C VAL A 73 2.55 -5.10 3.50
N ARG A 74 1.57 -5.81 4.07
CA ARG A 74 0.31 -5.26 4.54
C ARG A 74 -0.16 -6.08 5.73
N LEU A 75 -0.67 -5.39 6.75
CA LEU A 75 -1.37 -5.99 7.87
C LEU A 75 -2.42 -5.01 8.36
N GLN A 76 -3.64 -5.49 8.52
CA GLN A 76 -4.76 -4.77 9.07
C GLN A 76 -5.40 -5.64 10.16
N GLU A 77 -5.60 -5.05 11.33
CA GLU A 77 -6.32 -5.63 12.46
C GLU A 77 -7.70 -4.97 12.51
N VAL A 78 -8.76 -5.79 12.52
CA VAL A 78 -10.15 -5.37 12.66
C VAL A 78 -10.71 -6.05 13.90
N PRO A 79 -10.99 -5.30 14.98
CA PRO A 79 -11.59 -5.86 16.17
C PRO A 79 -13.00 -6.39 15.88
N GLU A 80 -13.26 -7.64 16.22
CA GLU A 80 -14.55 -8.31 16.03
C GLU A 80 -15.12 -8.80 17.37
N GLN A 81 -16.42 -9.10 17.40
CA GLN A 81 -17.07 -9.50 18.66
C GLN A 81 -16.48 -10.81 19.23
N GLU A 82 -16.09 -11.73 18.35
CA GLU A 82 -15.61 -13.06 18.70
C GLU A 82 -14.08 -13.14 18.85
N GLY A 83 -13.35 -12.12 18.41
CA GLY A 83 -11.89 -12.17 18.36
C GLY A 83 -11.25 -10.98 17.66
N GLN A 84 -10.12 -11.23 17.03
CA GLN A 84 -9.39 -10.23 16.27
C GLN A 84 -9.24 -10.73 14.84
N TYR A 85 -9.83 -10.01 13.90
CA TYR A 85 -9.71 -10.34 12.49
C TYR A 85 -8.48 -9.67 11.90
N PHE A 86 -7.65 -10.46 11.23
CA PHE A 86 -6.47 -9.97 10.56
C PHE A 86 -6.60 -10.18 9.07
N ARG A 87 -6.23 -9.15 8.31
CA ARG A 87 -6.01 -9.26 6.86
C ARG A 87 -4.62 -8.76 6.51
N GLY A 88 -3.91 -9.46 5.67
CA GLY A 88 -2.56 -9.07 5.28
C GLY A 88 -2.17 -9.58 3.91
N THR A 89 -0.99 -9.13 3.48
CA THR A 89 -0.35 -9.59 2.26
C THR A 89 1.10 -9.93 2.57
N TRP A 90 1.48 -11.17 2.31
CA TRP A 90 2.86 -11.66 2.42
C TRP A 90 3.54 -11.67 1.07
N LEU A 91 4.73 -11.09 0.98
CA LEU A 91 5.58 -11.11 -0.21
C LEU A 91 6.77 -12.03 0.03
N THR A 92 6.89 -13.10 -0.75
CA THR A 92 8.06 -13.99 -0.70
C THR A 92 9.28 -13.37 -1.39
N THR A 93 10.48 -13.86 -1.05
CA THR A 93 11.73 -13.50 -1.76
C THR A 93 11.70 -13.83 -3.26
N ALA A 94 10.90 -14.82 -3.67
CA ALA A 94 10.65 -15.17 -5.06
C ALA A 94 9.71 -14.17 -5.78
N GLY A 95 9.21 -13.14 -5.10
CA GLY A 95 8.31 -12.15 -5.68
C GLY A 95 6.84 -12.57 -5.75
N ARG A 96 6.45 -13.65 -5.06
CA ARG A 96 5.05 -14.09 -4.97
C ARG A 96 4.30 -13.39 -3.85
N PHE A 97 3.08 -12.94 -4.15
CA PHE A 97 2.17 -12.27 -3.23
C PHE A 97 1.10 -13.24 -2.75
N TRP A 98 0.91 -13.30 -1.43
CA TRP A 98 -0.10 -14.13 -0.78
C TRP A 98 -0.99 -13.26 0.07
N ASP A 99 -2.27 -13.19 -0.28
CA ASP A 99 -3.26 -12.56 0.58
C ASP A 99 -3.73 -13.58 1.63
N LEU A 100 -3.90 -13.07 2.83
CA LEU A 100 -4.27 -13.87 3.99
C LEU A 100 -5.28 -13.15 4.85
N ALA A 101 -6.26 -13.88 5.33
CA ALA A 101 -7.24 -13.38 6.27
C ALA A 101 -7.56 -14.46 7.31
N ALA A 102 -7.51 -14.10 8.58
CA ALA A 102 -7.68 -15.04 9.67
C ALA A 102 -8.34 -14.38 10.88
N MET A 103 -9.24 -15.12 11.52
CA MET A 103 -9.77 -14.79 12.84
C MET A 103 -8.88 -15.43 13.91
N LEU A 104 -8.40 -14.62 14.84
CA LEU A 104 -7.66 -15.09 16.01
C LEU A 104 -8.51 -15.03 17.27
N SER A 105 -8.14 -15.88 18.23
CA SER A 105 -8.63 -15.78 19.60
C SER A 105 -8.31 -14.40 20.21
N ARG A 106 -9.06 -13.99 21.24
CA ARG A 106 -8.88 -12.69 21.90
C ARG A 106 -7.48 -12.47 22.50
N ASP A 107 -6.73 -13.54 22.74
CA ASP A 107 -5.35 -13.51 23.26
C ASP A 107 -4.27 -13.66 22.16
N TYR A 108 -4.66 -13.65 20.88
CA TYR A 108 -3.80 -13.76 19.70
C TYR A 108 -2.99 -15.06 19.59
N ARG A 109 -3.34 -16.09 20.38
CA ARG A 109 -2.55 -17.33 20.46
C ARG A 109 -2.96 -18.36 19.43
N GLU A 110 -4.24 -18.39 19.09
CA GLU A 110 -4.81 -19.44 18.25
C GLU A 110 -5.50 -18.83 17.03
N VAL A 111 -5.27 -19.44 15.88
CA VAL A 111 -6.08 -19.19 14.68
C VAL A 111 -7.38 -19.94 14.90
N VAL A 112 -8.45 -19.19 15.12
CA VAL A 112 -9.81 -19.75 15.23
C VAL A 112 -10.28 -20.16 13.83
N GLU A 113 -10.03 -19.30 12.84
CA GLU A 113 -10.45 -19.51 11.46
C GLU A 113 -9.45 -18.88 10.49
N LEU A 114 -9.21 -19.55 9.36
CA LEU A 114 -8.41 -19.03 8.25
C LEU A 114 -9.32 -18.93 7.02
N ASP A 115 -9.75 -17.70 6.71
CA ASP A 115 -10.73 -17.41 5.67
C ASP A 115 -10.08 -17.36 4.28
N GLU A 116 -8.92 -16.70 4.19
CA GLU A 116 -8.25 -16.39 2.93
C GLU A 116 -6.79 -16.84 3.03
N PHE A 117 -6.32 -17.55 2.01
CA PHE A 117 -4.90 -17.87 1.81
C PHE A 117 -4.65 -18.13 0.33
N ASP A 118 -4.55 -17.05 -0.44
CA ASP A 118 -4.58 -17.10 -1.90
C ASP A 118 -3.32 -16.50 -2.51
N ASP A 119 -2.79 -17.15 -3.55
CA ASP A 119 -1.74 -16.56 -4.37
C ASP A 119 -2.36 -15.49 -5.28
N VAL A 120 -2.06 -14.24 -4.96
CA VAL A 120 -2.54 -13.06 -5.69
C VAL A 120 -1.44 -12.45 -6.57
N THR A 121 -0.37 -13.19 -6.86
CA THR A 121 0.78 -12.69 -7.64
C THR A 121 0.36 -12.16 -9.01
N GLU A 122 -0.46 -12.91 -9.74
CA GLU A 122 -0.93 -12.50 -11.08
C GLU A 122 -1.96 -11.36 -11.02
N GLN A 123 -2.65 -11.21 -9.89
CA GLN A 123 -3.65 -10.17 -9.65
C GLN A 123 -3.01 -8.87 -9.15
N THR A 124 -1.80 -8.95 -8.60
CA THR A 124 -1.07 -7.82 -8.05
C THR A 124 -0.40 -7.03 -9.16
N LEU A 125 -0.90 -5.82 -9.40
CA LEU A 125 -0.25 -4.91 -10.35
C LEU A 125 1.16 -4.55 -9.88
N VAL A 126 2.15 -4.84 -10.72
CA VAL A 126 3.54 -4.43 -10.56
C VAL A 126 3.92 -3.49 -11.71
N SER A 127 3.73 -2.19 -11.48
CA SER A 127 4.14 -1.13 -12.40
C SER A 127 4.89 -0.01 -11.66
N ALA A 128 5.98 0.44 -12.28
CA ALA A 128 6.73 1.64 -11.87
C ALA A 128 5.99 2.94 -12.22
N HIS A 129 5.00 2.86 -13.12
CA HIS A 129 4.26 3.99 -13.63
C HIS A 129 2.76 3.68 -13.73
N VAL A 130 2.01 4.23 -12.79
CA VAL A 130 0.56 4.21 -12.70
C VAL A 130 0.12 5.68 -12.78
N PRO A 131 -0.68 6.06 -13.79
CA PRO A 131 -1.16 7.43 -13.93
C PRO A 131 -1.82 7.92 -12.64
N GLY A 132 -1.42 9.12 -12.18
CA GLY A 132 -1.98 9.77 -10.98
C GLY A 132 -1.49 9.26 -9.63
N THR A 133 -0.82 8.10 -9.54
CA THR A 133 -0.33 7.53 -8.26
C THR A 133 1.15 7.16 -8.25
N GLY A 134 1.81 7.12 -9.41
CA GLY A 134 3.24 6.81 -9.50
C GLY A 134 3.52 5.32 -9.47
N LYS A 135 4.06 4.79 -8.38
CA LYS A 135 4.41 3.37 -8.31
C LYS A 135 3.23 2.59 -7.73
N SER A 136 2.91 1.46 -8.34
CA SER A 136 1.92 0.53 -7.78
C SER A 136 2.38 -0.04 -6.43
N PHE A 137 1.44 -0.50 -5.61
CA PHE A 137 1.75 -1.19 -4.36
C PHE A 137 2.70 -2.38 -4.56
N GLY A 138 2.44 -3.24 -5.56
CA GLY A 138 3.30 -4.39 -5.85
C GLY A 138 4.73 -3.99 -6.20
N TYR A 139 4.90 -2.87 -6.93
CA TYR A 139 6.23 -2.33 -7.22
C TYR A 139 6.93 -1.84 -5.94
N LEU A 140 6.23 -1.10 -5.08
CA LEU A 140 6.80 -0.60 -3.82
C LEU A 140 7.14 -1.75 -2.86
N ALA A 141 6.32 -2.79 -2.80
CA ALA A 141 6.57 -3.99 -1.99
C ALA A 141 7.85 -4.72 -2.43
N LEU A 142 8.03 -4.91 -3.74
CA LEU A 142 9.27 -5.49 -4.30
C LEU A 142 10.49 -4.59 -4.07
N GLU A 143 10.31 -3.27 -4.15
CA GLU A 143 11.37 -2.32 -3.83
C GLU A 143 11.77 -2.38 -2.35
N ALA A 144 10.82 -2.50 -1.43
CA ALA A 144 11.10 -2.69 -0.01
C ALA A 144 11.84 -4.01 0.26
N LEU A 145 11.43 -5.10 -0.40
CA LEU A 145 12.11 -6.40 -0.32
C LEU A 145 13.57 -6.30 -0.79
N ARG A 146 13.85 -5.61 -1.90
CA ARG A 146 15.23 -5.39 -2.38
C ARG A 146 16.06 -4.60 -1.38
N ARG A 147 15.54 -3.49 -0.87
CA ARG A 147 16.24 -2.66 0.14
C ARG A 147 16.58 -3.45 1.40
N ARG A 148 15.71 -4.37 1.83
CA ARG A 148 15.97 -5.25 2.98
C ARG A 148 17.07 -6.28 2.70
N ALA A 149 17.18 -6.79 1.47
CA ALA A 149 18.24 -7.72 1.09
C ALA A 149 19.63 -7.05 0.98
N GLU A 150 19.66 -5.73 0.81
CA GLU A 150 20.89 -4.93 0.70
C GLU A 150 21.37 -4.36 2.06
N ALA A 151 20.53 -4.40 3.09
CA ALA A 151 20.80 -3.88 4.44
C ALA A 151 21.47 -4.94 5.34
#